data_AF-A0A811VC46-F1
#
_entry.id   AF-A0A811VC46-F1
#
_cell.length_a   1.000
_cell.length_b   1.000
_cell.length_c   1.000
_cell.angle_alpha   90.00
_cell.angle_beta   90.00
_cell.angle_gamma   90.00
#
_symmetry.space_group_name_H-M   'P 1'
#
loop_
_entity.id
_entity.type
_entity.pdbx_description
1 polymer ?
#
loop_
_entity_poly.entity_id
_entity_poly.type
_entity_poly.pdbx_seq_one_letter_code
_entity_poly.pdbx_strand_id
1 'polypeptide(L)'
;MRRKSCICCCSIFWRKFLIVSFFNPLQGTIGLAYKLYEHFPFKDWRVEPDPEIEGEVLFTLETQYVICVINISANGYRGYVAEPTKGYVRHRKIYMDIKEPITDLKELKKRFHERYLNIFSNHDARFYIENGYFSEKHLACELHTYSCIALHCLMLKFTRSDWNRLGKRRDMVLNFGHARDPLENLIQVRITPENATFVDIKELCSDDLNVFVLEYTLTWRNIDNYNDFHHLIMSAFLSAMDNRCRDPKLLVNVKNLLYEVRPLSYS
;
A
#
# COMPACT_ATOMS: atom_id res chain seq x y z
N MET A 1 -24.53 -33.59 -35.78
CA MET A 1 -23.30 -33.56 -34.96
C MET A 1 -23.04 -32.14 -34.47
N ARG A 2 -23.31 -31.84 -33.19
CA ARG A 2 -22.97 -30.53 -32.59
C ARG A 2 -21.47 -30.53 -32.26
N ARG A 3 -20.66 -29.80 -33.03
CA ARG A 3 -19.24 -29.57 -32.70
C ARG A 3 -19.18 -28.70 -31.45
N LYS A 4 -18.64 -29.28 -30.36
CA LYS A 4 -18.26 -28.53 -29.16
C LYS A 4 -17.20 -27.50 -29.56
N SER A 5 -17.51 -26.22 -29.38
CA SER A 5 -16.53 -25.14 -29.43
C SER A 5 -15.60 -25.28 -28.23
N CYS A 6 -14.41 -25.83 -28.43
CA CYS A 6 -13.36 -25.82 -27.42
C CYS A 6 -12.80 -24.39 -27.30
N ILE A 7 -13.08 -23.74 -26.19
CA ILE A 7 -12.44 -22.48 -25.80
C ILE A 7 -11.12 -22.87 -25.13
N CYS A 8 -10.02 -22.84 -25.89
CA CYS A 8 -8.68 -22.89 -25.31
C CYS A 8 -8.30 -21.48 -24.88
N CYS A 9 -8.33 -21.21 -23.58
CA CYS A 9 -7.82 -19.98 -23.01
C CYS A 9 -6.32 -20.17 -22.77
N CYS A 10 -5.49 -19.48 -23.54
CA CYS A 10 -4.04 -19.44 -23.33
C CYS A 10 -3.68 -18.04 -22.84
N SER A 11 -3.19 -17.92 -21.61
CA SER A 11 -2.68 -16.67 -21.07
C SER A 11 -1.20 -16.55 -21.43
N ILE A 12 -0.87 -15.61 -22.32
CA ILE A 12 0.51 -15.29 -22.68
C ILE A 12 0.90 -14.01 -21.94
N PHE A 13 1.92 -14.12 -21.10
CA PHE A 13 2.40 -13.02 -20.27
C PHE A 13 3.35 -12.12 -21.08
N TRP A 14 2.86 -10.98 -21.56
CA TRP A 14 3.75 -9.88 -21.99
C TRP A 14 3.92 -8.94 -20.80
N ARG A 15 5.16 -8.59 -20.44
CA ARG A 15 5.51 -7.94 -19.15
C ARG A 15 4.69 -6.69 -18.76
N LYS A 16 4.04 -6.02 -19.72
CA LYS A 16 3.18 -4.84 -19.53
C LYS A 16 1.67 -5.13 -19.58
N PHE A 17 1.26 -6.20 -20.25
CA PHE A 17 -0.14 -6.51 -20.53
C PHE A 17 -0.46 -7.98 -20.27
N LEU A 18 -1.56 -8.24 -19.55
CA LEU A 18 -2.15 -9.56 -19.56
C LEU A 18 -2.96 -9.70 -20.85
N ILE A 19 -2.59 -10.64 -21.71
CA ILE A 19 -3.32 -10.92 -22.95
C ILE A 19 -4.22 -12.14 -22.73
N VAL A 20 -5.52 -11.93 -22.81
CA VAL A 20 -6.52 -13.01 -22.85
C VAL A 20 -6.87 -13.23 -24.32
N SER A 21 -6.42 -14.34 -24.89
CA SER A 21 -6.73 -14.71 -26.26
C SER A 21 -7.90 -15.68 -26.37
N PHE A 22 -8.85 -15.34 -27.24
CA PHE A 22 -9.97 -16.20 -27.65
C PHE A 22 -9.75 -16.65 -29.09
N PHE A 23 -9.89 -17.94 -29.35
CA PHE A 23 -9.86 -18.46 -30.70
C PHE A 23 -11.28 -18.50 -31.29
N ASN A 24 -11.51 -17.75 -32.37
CA ASN A 24 -12.75 -17.79 -33.14
C ASN A 24 -12.47 -18.31 -34.55
N PRO A 25 -13.06 -19.44 -34.99
CA PRO A 25 -12.76 -20.03 -36.31
C PRO A 25 -13.13 -19.15 -37.51
N LEU A 26 -13.95 -18.10 -37.33
CA LEU A 26 -14.31 -17.15 -38.39
C LEU A 26 -13.42 -15.89 -38.46
N GLN A 27 -12.81 -15.49 -37.34
CA GLN A 27 -12.08 -14.21 -37.19
C GLN A 27 -10.62 -14.38 -36.75
N GLY A 28 -10.16 -15.61 -36.52
CA GLY A 28 -8.83 -15.90 -36.00
C GLY A 28 -8.73 -15.73 -34.48
N THR A 29 -7.51 -15.54 -33.98
CA THR A 29 -7.24 -15.32 -32.56
C THR A 29 -7.44 -13.84 -32.20
N ILE A 30 -8.38 -13.55 -31.31
CA ILE A 30 -8.65 -12.20 -30.79
C ILE A 30 -8.02 -12.12 -29.39
N GLY A 31 -7.07 -11.22 -29.19
CA GLY A 31 -6.44 -10.95 -27.90
C GLY A 31 -6.97 -9.68 -27.26
N LEU A 32 -7.51 -9.76 -26.04
CA LEU A 32 -7.77 -8.60 -25.19
C LEU A 32 -6.56 -8.38 -24.28
N ALA A 33 -5.97 -7.18 -24.33
CA ALA A 33 -4.83 -6.80 -23.52
C ALA A 33 -5.28 -5.85 -22.39
N TYR A 34 -5.02 -6.21 -21.14
CA TYR A 34 -5.29 -5.37 -19.96
C TYR A 34 -3.98 -4.80 -19.40
N LYS A 35 -3.99 -3.51 -19.03
CA LYS A 35 -2.84 -2.81 -18.44
C LYS A 35 -2.64 -3.23 -16.98
N LEU A 36 -1.59 -4.01 -16.71
CA LEU A 36 -1.32 -4.57 -15.38
C LEU A 36 -1.12 -3.53 -14.26
N TYR A 37 -0.68 -2.32 -14.60
CA TYR A 37 -0.27 -1.30 -13.63
C TYR A 37 -1.17 -0.06 -13.63
N GLU A 38 -2.40 -0.20 -14.10
CA GLU A 38 -3.35 0.91 -14.19
C GLU A 38 -3.74 1.48 -12.81
N HIS A 39 -3.69 0.67 -11.76
CA HIS A 39 -3.95 1.09 -10.38
C HIS A 39 -2.78 1.83 -9.70
N PHE A 40 -1.63 1.92 -10.38
CA PHE A 40 -0.44 2.59 -9.87
C PHE A 40 -0.34 4.01 -10.46
N PRO A 41 0.21 4.97 -9.71
CA PRO A 41 0.50 4.94 -8.28
C PRO A 41 -0.77 5.04 -7.42
N PHE A 42 -0.63 4.63 -6.17
CA PHE A 42 -1.66 4.76 -5.16
C PHE A 42 -1.87 6.22 -4.78
N LYS A 43 -3.13 6.63 -4.66
CA LYS A 43 -3.52 7.98 -4.26
C LYS A 43 -3.43 8.18 -2.77
N ASP A 44 -3.83 7.17 -2.01
CA ASP A 44 -3.77 7.22 -0.56
C ASP A 44 -3.64 5.82 0.04
N TRP A 45 -3.09 5.75 1.25
CA TRP A 45 -3.09 4.51 2.02
C TRP A 45 -3.06 4.80 3.51
N ARG A 46 -3.64 3.87 4.28
CA ARG A 46 -3.68 3.91 5.72
C ARG A 46 -3.63 2.51 6.32
N VAL A 47 -2.92 2.40 7.43
CA VAL A 47 -2.95 1.24 8.33
C VAL A 47 -3.43 1.74 9.68
N GLU A 48 -4.54 1.22 10.19
CA GLU A 48 -5.07 1.57 11.51
C GLU A 48 -5.71 0.35 12.18
N PRO A 49 -5.72 0.26 13.51
CA PRO A 49 -6.47 -0.79 14.18
C PRO A 49 -7.97 -0.65 13.91
N ASP A 50 -8.66 -1.78 13.81
CA ASP A 50 -10.11 -1.80 13.69
C ASP A 50 -10.74 -1.31 15.02
N PRO A 51 -11.60 -0.28 15.00
CA PRO A 51 -12.24 0.22 16.22
C PRO A 51 -13.34 -0.70 16.75
N GLU A 52 -13.91 -1.57 15.89
CA GLU A 52 -15.01 -2.46 16.25
C GLU A 52 -14.51 -3.81 16.75
N ILE A 53 -13.43 -4.33 16.15
CA ILE A 53 -12.92 -5.67 16.41
C ILE A 53 -11.49 -5.60 16.93
N GLU A 54 -11.32 -5.94 18.21
CA GLU A 54 -10.01 -5.98 18.84
C GLU A 54 -9.11 -7.06 18.21
N GLY A 55 -7.84 -6.73 17.99
CA GLY A 55 -6.87 -7.64 17.39
C GLY A 55 -6.92 -7.68 15.85
N GLU A 56 -7.63 -6.76 15.22
CA GLU A 56 -7.66 -6.61 13.77
C GLU A 56 -7.15 -5.26 13.31
N VAL A 57 -6.61 -5.26 12.09
CA VAL A 57 -5.98 -4.10 11.47
C VAL A 57 -6.64 -3.84 10.12
N LEU A 58 -7.06 -2.61 9.92
CA LEU A 58 -7.58 -2.11 8.66
C LEU A 58 -6.44 -1.57 7.80
N PHE A 59 -6.24 -2.17 6.64
CA PHE A 59 -5.43 -1.62 5.58
C PHE A 59 -6.33 -1.06 4.49
N THR A 60 -6.35 0.27 4.38
CA THR A 60 -7.08 0.98 3.33
C THR A 60 -6.11 1.46 2.29
N LEU A 61 -6.39 1.16 1.02
CA LEU A 61 -5.58 1.56 -0.13
C LEU A 61 -6.49 2.19 -1.18
N GLU A 62 -6.24 3.44 -1.53
CA GLU A 62 -6.95 4.14 -2.59
C GLU A 62 -6.09 4.25 -3.84
N THR A 63 -6.68 3.84 -4.96
CA THR A 63 -6.09 3.97 -6.31
C THR A 63 -6.85 5.03 -7.09
N GLN A 64 -6.50 5.23 -8.37
CA GLN A 64 -7.26 6.12 -9.24
C GLN A 64 -8.70 5.66 -9.48
N TYR A 65 -8.97 4.36 -9.40
CA TYR A 65 -10.21 3.72 -9.88
C TYR A 65 -10.97 2.92 -8.82
N VAL A 66 -10.31 2.52 -7.74
CA VAL A 66 -10.88 1.69 -6.66
C VAL A 66 -10.33 2.07 -5.30
N ILE A 67 -11.13 1.84 -4.26
CA ILE A 67 -10.70 1.79 -2.87
C ILE A 67 -10.75 0.33 -2.39
N CYS A 68 -9.64 -0.15 -1.86
CA CYS A 68 -9.49 -1.47 -1.28
C CYS A 68 -9.43 -1.33 0.24
N VAL A 69 -10.35 -1.96 0.97
CA VAL A 69 -10.33 -2.03 2.42
C VAL A 69 -10.13 -3.49 2.80
N ILE A 70 -8.97 -3.80 3.38
CA ILE A 70 -8.57 -5.14 3.77
C ILE A 70 -8.46 -5.19 5.29
N ASN A 71 -9.31 -5.97 5.93
CA ASN A 71 -9.20 -6.26 7.36
C ASN A 71 -8.26 -7.47 7.51
N ILE A 72 -7.24 -7.30 8.33
CA ILE A 72 -6.17 -8.25 8.55
C ILE A 72 -6.29 -8.74 9.99
N SER A 73 -6.43 -10.05 10.16
CA SER A 73 -6.46 -10.71 11.45
C SER A 73 -5.46 -11.86 11.50
N ALA A 74 -5.33 -12.50 12.66
CA ALA A 74 -4.55 -13.73 12.81
C ALA A 74 -5.07 -14.89 11.93
N ASN A 75 -6.36 -14.86 11.56
CA ASN A 75 -7.01 -15.89 10.76
C ASN A 75 -6.79 -15.69 9.25
N GLY A 76 -6.45 -14.47 8.82
CA GLY A 76 -6.16 -14.15 7.42
C GLY A 76 -6.64 -12.77 6.99
N TYR A 77 -6.89 -12.63 5.69
CA TYR A 77 -7.31 -11.39 5.04
C TYR A 77 -8.78 -11.48 4.64
N ARG A 78 -9.56 -10.46 5.00
CA ARG A 78 -10.92 -10.27 4.50
C ARG A 78 -11.10 -8.82 4.08
N GLY A 79 -12.25 -8.49 3.49
CA GLY A 79 -12.58 -7.12 3.14
C GLY A 79 -13.12 -6.99 1.73
N TYR A 80 -13.13 -5.78 1.21
CA TYR A 80 -13.84 -5.47 -0.02
C TYR A 80 -13.10 -4.44 -0.88
N VAL A 81 -13.46 -4.43 -2.16
CA VAL A 81 -13.02 -3.44 -3.13
C VAL A 81 -14.24 -2.75 -3.72
N ALA A 82 -14.26 -1.43 -3.64
CA ALA A 82 -15.38 -0.61 -4.10
C ALA A 82 -14.89 0.55 -4.97
N GLU A 83 -15.82 1.25 -5.60
CA GLU A 83 -15.56 2.49 -6.31
C GLU A 83 -15.09 3.60 -5.35
N PRO A 84 -14.07 4.41 -5.74
CA PRO A 84 -13.53 5.47 -4.90
C PRO A 84 -14.61 6.53 -4.69
N THR A 85 -14.68 7.04 -3.47
CA THR A 85 -15.79 7.90 -3.07
C THR A 85 -15.50 9.35 -3.46
N LYS A 86 -16.16 9.86 -4.50
CA LYS A 86 -16.28 11.31 -4.74
C LYS A 86 -17.63 11.80 -4.22
N GLY A 87 -17.79 11.92 -2.90
CA GLY A 87 -19.02 12.41 -2.25
C GLY A 87 -20.01 11.32 -1.81
N TYR A 88 -21.22 11.72 -1.40
CA TYR A 88 -22.21 10.79 -0.86
C TYR A 88 -22.89 9.99 -1.97
N VAL A 89 -22.56 8.70 -2.10
CA VAL A 89 -23.17 7.79 -3.07
C VAL A 89 -23.99 6.75 -2.31
N ARG A 90 -25.32 6.73 -2.51
CA ARG A 90 -26.27 5.82 -1.82
C ARG A 90 -26.00 4.33 -2.06
N HIS A 91 -25.47 3.96 -3.23
CA HIS A 91 -25.15 2.58 -3.59
C HIS A 91 -23.79 2.53 -4.26
N ARG A 92 -22.74 2.22 -3.49
CA ARG A 92 -21.40 2.05 -4.05
C ARG A 92 -21.32 0.72 -4.78
N LYS A 93 -20.73 0.72 -5.97
CA LYS A 93 -20.46 -0.52 -6.69
C LYS A 93 -19.32 -1.26 -5.98
N ILE A 94 -19.62 -2.45 -5.48
CA ILE A 94 -18.62 -3.36 -4.90
C ILE A 94 -18.13 -4.28 -6.02
N TYR A 95 -16.83 -4.24 -6.30
CA TYR A 95 -16.19 -5.07 -7.32
C TYR A 95 -15.79 -6.43 -6.77
N MET A 96 -15.45 -6.50 -5.49
CA MET A 96 -15.05 -7.71 -4.80
C MET A 96 -15.42 -7.63 -3.33
N ASP A 97 -15.93 -8.72 -2.76
CA ASP A 97 -16.24 -8.86 -1.35
C ASP A 97 -15.74 -10.22 -0.87
N ILE A 98 -14.86 -10.21 0.13
CA ILE A 98 -14.23 -11.37 0.74
C ILE A 98 -14.73 -11.43 2.18
N LYS A 99 -15.78 -12.20 2.41
CA LYS A 99 -16.39 -12.38 3.74
C LYS A 99 -15.59 -13.32 4.62
N GLU A 100 -15.15 -14.44 4.05
CA GLU A 100 -14.37 -15.45 4.75
C GLU A 100 -12.87 -15.13 4.67
N PRO A 101 -12.15 -15.20 5.79
CA PRO A 101 -10.73 -14.84 5.83
C PRO A 101 -9.91 -15.83 4.99
N ILE A 102 -9.08 -15.29 4.10
CA ILE A 102 -8.13 -16.06 3.30
C ILE A 102 -6.81 -16.09 4.06
N THR A 103 -6.32 -17.27 4.42
CA THR A 103 -5.06 -17.39 5.16
C THR A 103 -3.82 -17.22 4.27
N ASP A 104 -3.87 -17.68 3.02
CA ASP A 104 -2.74 -17.59 2.09
C ASP A 104 -2.78 -16.29 1.24
N LEU A 105 -1.69 -15.54 1.29
CA LEU A 105 -1.53 -14.32 0.50
C LEU A 105 -1.48 -14.61 -1.01
N LYS A 106 -1.01 -15.78 -1.44
CA LYS A 106 -1.00 -16.16 -2.86
C LYS A 106 -2.42 -16.31 -3.41
N GLU A 107 -3.31 -16.90 -2.62
CA GLU A 107 -4.73 -17.02 -2.97
C GLU A 107 -5.40 -15.64 -3.01
N LEU A 108 -5.08 -14.74 -2.06
CA LEU A 108 -5.55 -13.36 -2.10
C LEU A 108 -5.14 -12.68 -3.42
N LYS A 109 -3.84 -12.75 -3.77
CA LYS A 109 -3.31 -12.20 -5.03
C LYS A 109 -4.04 -12.77 -6.25
N LYS A 110 -4.29 -14.07 -6.26
CA LYS A 110 -5.01 -14.74 -7.35
C LYS A 110 -6.41 -14.18 -7.51
N ARG A 111 -7.17 -13.98 -6.43
CA ARG A 111 -8.52 -13.38 -6.49
C ARG A 111 -8.53 -11.95 -7.00
N PHE A 112 -7.56 -11.14 -6.57
CA PHE A 112 -7.37 -9.79 -7.12
C PHE A 112 -7.06 -9.82 -8.61
N HIS A 113 -6.20 -10.76 -9.05
CA HIS A 113 -5.83 -10.94 -10.46
C HIS A 113 -7.02 -11.39 -11.34
N GLU A 114 -7.81 -12.35 -10.87
CA GLU A 114 -9.02 -12.85 -11.56
C GLU A 114 -10.09 -11.75 -11.75
N ARG A 115 -10.08 -10.73 -10.88
CA ARG A 115 -10.97 -9.57 -10.96
C ARG A 115 -10.35 -8.36 -11.65
N TYR A 116 -9.15 -8.51 -12.21
CA TYR A 116 -8.40 -7.42 -12.88
C TYR A 116 -8.09 -6.23 -11.96
N LEU A 117 -7.96 -6.47 -10.66
CA LEU A 117 -7.66 -5.47 -9.64
C LEU A 117 -6.21 -5.65 -9.18
N ASN A 118 -5.24 -5.29 -10.02
CA ASN A 118 -3.84 -5.50 -9.63
C ASN A 118 -3.31 -4.36 -8.74
N ILE A 119 -3.23 -4.60 -7.44
CA ILE A 119 -2.61 -3.71 -6.45
C ILE A 119 -1.24 -4.20 -5.98
N PHE A 120 -0.77 -5.35 -6.48
CA PHE A 120 0.49 -5.96 -6.06
C PHE A 120 1.59 -5.61 -7.06
N SER A 121 2.72 -5.15 -6.53
CA SER A 121 3.84 -4.72 -7.36
C SER A 121 4.75 -5.90 -7.70
N ASN A 122 5.07 -6.06 -8.99
CA ASN A 122 6.16 -6.94 -9.41
C ASN A 122 7.50 -6.19 -9.33
N HIS A 123 8.61 -6.93 -9.30
CA HIS A 123 9.95 -6.34 -9.23
C HIS A 123 10.28 -5.37 -10.37
N ASP A 124 9.66 -5.56 -11.55
CA ASP A 124 9.85 -4.74 -12.74
C ASP A 124 8.76 -3.68 -12.94
N ALA A 125 7.80 -3.56 -12.01
CA ALA A 125 6.65 -2.66 -12.12
C ALA A 125 7.06 -1.21 -12.42
N ARG A 126 8.16 -0.74 -11.82
CA ARG A 126 8.70 0.62 -12.02
C ARG A 126 8.85 1.00 -13.50
N PHE A 127 9.20 0.07 -14.38
CA PHE A 127 9.44 0.35 -15.79
C PHE A 127 8.15 0.46 -16.62
N TYR A 128 7.01 0.06 -16.06
CA TYR A 128 5.73 -0.01 -16.77
C TYR A 128 4.67 0.93 -16.21
N ILE A 129 4.92 1.55 -15.05
CA ILE A 129 4.06 2.59 -14.49
C ILE A 129 4.35 3.89 -15.25
N GLU A 130 3.41 4.30 -16.09
CA GLU A 130 3.50 5.53 -16.89
C GLU A 130 2.69 6.68 -16.27
N ASN A 131 1.84 6.37 -15.30
CA ASN A 131 0.90 7.31 -14.72
C ASN A 131 1.55 8.00 -13.51
N GLY A 132 1.56 9.35 -13.48
CA GLY A 132 1.84 10.13 -12.27
C GLY A 132 3.26 10.03 -11.70
N TYR A 133 3.46 10.69 -10.56
CA TYR A 133 4.73 10.74 -9.83
C TYR A 133 4.73 9.71 -8.71
N PHE A 134 5.77 8.89 -8.67
CA PHE A 134 6.09 7.99 -7.56
C PHE A 134 7.61 7.86 -7.45
N SER A 135 8.09 7.48 -6.26
CA SER A 135 9.51 7.24 -6.03
C SER A 135 9.70 5.89 -5.37
N GLU A 136 10.26 4.93 -6.12
CA GLU A 136 10.66 3.65 -5.53
C GLU A 136 11.70 3.85 -4.42
N LYS A 137 11.40 3.35 -3.22
CA LYS A 137 12.21 3.58 -2.02
C LYS A 137 13.29 2.53 -1.84
N HIS A 138 14.23 2.81 -0.93
CA HIS A 138 15.29 1.89 -0.58
C HIS A 138 14.71 0.63 0.06
N LEU A 139 14.72 -0.48 -0.70
CA LEU A 139 14.01 -1.72 -0.38
C LEU A 139 14.23 -2.19 1.07
N ALA A 140 15.48 -2.35 1.52
CA ALA A 140 15.74 -2.87 2.87
C ALA A 140 15.18 -1.96 3.98
N CYS A 141 15.21 -0.65 3.76
CA CYS A 141 14.72 0.33 4.74
C CYS A 141 13.17 0.35 4.72
N GLU A 142 12.57 0.23 3.55
CA GLU A 142 11.12 0.11 3.38
C GLU A 142 10.58 -1.17 4.05
N LEU A 143 11.21 -2.33 3.82
CA LEU A 143 10.81 -3.59 4.44
C LEU A 143 10.96 -3.56 5.97
N HIS A 144 12.04 -2.94 6.49
CA HIS A 144 12.20 -2.71 7.93
C HIS A 144 11.08 -1.82 8.47
N THR A 145 10.75 -0.74 7.78
CA THR A 145 9.67 0.19 8.16
C THR A 145 8.33 -0.53 8.24
N TYR A 146 8.01 -1.40 7.29
CA TYR A 146 6.80 -2.23 7.34
C TYR A 146 6.80 -3.23 8.50
N SER A 147 7.96 -3.75 8.90
CA SER A 147 8.07 -4.58 10.12
C SER A 147 7.78 -3.76 11.37
N CYS A 148 8.25 -2.51 11.44
CA CYS A 148 7.91 -1.58 12.52
C CYS A 148 6.42 -1.24 12.55
N ILE A 149 5.80 -1.01 11.37
CA ILE A 149 4.35 -0.77 11.25
C ILE A 149 3.57 -1.98 11.74
N ALA A 150 3.94 -3.19 11.30
CA ALA A 150 3.30 -4.43 11.74
C ALA A 150 3.46 -4.70 13.25
N LEU A 151 4.56 -4.23 13.86
CA LEU A 151 4.77 -4.35 15.31
C LEU A 151 3.85 -3.43 16.11
N HIS A 152 3.52 -2.25 15.57
CA HIS A 152 2.77 -1.20 16.28
C HIS A 152 1.35 -0.97 15.75
N CYS A 153 0.87 -1.83 14.86
CA CYS A 153 -0.41 -1.68 14.13
C CYS A 153 -1.68 -1.72 15.00
N LEU A 154 -1.60 -2.23 16.23
CA LEU A 154 -2.74 -2.30 17.15
C LEU A 154 -2.91 -1.02 17.99
N MET A 155 -1.87 -0.21 18.11
CA MET A 155 -1.88 1.02 18.93
C MET A 155 -1.85 2.28 18.06
N LEU A 156 -1.13 2.22 16.95
CA LEU A 156 -0.85 3.37 16.10
C LEU A 156 -1.60 3.25 14.78
N LYS A 157 -1.89 4.41 14.21
CA LYS A 157 -2.26 4.52 12.80
C LYS A 157 -1.15 5.17 12.00
N PHE A 158 -1.03 4.73 10.76
CA PHE A 158 -0.03 5.16 9.80
C PHE A 158 -0.75 5.58 8.52
N THR A 159 -0.35 6.70 7.95
CA THR A 159 -0.95 7.28 6.75
C THR A 159 0.13 7.73 5.78
N ARG A 160 -0.24 7.78 4.50
CA ARG A 160 0.60 8.35 3.45
C ARG A 160 0.91 9.82 3.73
N SER A 161 2.10 10.26 3.33
CA SER A 161 2.44 11.68 3.19
C SER A 161 2.54 12.05 1.72
N ASP A 162 1.96 13.20 1.34
CA ASP A 162 2.04 13.73 -0.02
C ASP A 162 3.48 14.04 -0.47
N TRP A 163 4.36 14.30 0.48
CA TRP A 163 5.78 14.54 0.22
C TRP A 163 6.54 13.28 -0.18
N ASN A 164 6.03 12.09 0.16
CA ASN A 164 6.73 10.83 -0.05
C ASN A 164 7.02 10.57 -1.54
N ARG A 165 6.06 10.86 -2.43
CA ARG A 165 6.24 10.69 -3.88
C ARG A 165 7.31 11.60 -4.48
N LEU A 166 7.57 12.75 -3.85
CA LEU A 166 8.57 13.75 -4.27
C LEU A 166 9.93 13.52 -3.60
N GLY A 167 9.95 12.85 -2.44
CA GLY A 167 11.17 12.51 -1.72
C GLY A 167 12.06 11.55 -2.51
N LYS A 168 13.38 11.65 -2.30
CA LYS A 168 14.37 10.78 -2.95
C LYS A 168 14.18 9.31 -2.56
N ARG A 169 14.85 8.39 -3.26
CA ARG A 169 14.82 6.94 -2.98
C ARG A 169 15.13 6.59 -1.52
N ARG A 170 16.05 7.31 -0.89
CA ARG A 170 16.47 7.06 0.51
C ARG A 170 15.62 7.79 1.53
N ASP A 171 14.72 8.67 1.10
CA ASP A 171 13.88 9.48 1.96
C ASP A 171 12.44 8.96 1.89
N MET A 172 12.05 8.20 2.90
CA MET A 172 10.66 7.78 3.08
C MET A 172 9.98 8.74 4.04
N VAL A 173 8.77 9.15 3.70
CA VAL A 173 7.97 10.05 4.52
C VAL A 173 6.60 9.43 4.74
N LEU A 174 6.15 9.43 5.98
CA LEU A 174 4.80 9.02 6.35
C LEU A 174 4.36 9.82 7.56
N ASN A 175 3.06 9.79 7.86
CA ASN A 175 2.53 10.37 9.09
C ASN A 175 1.99 9.26 9.99
N PHE A 176 2.20 9.37 11.29
CA PHE A 176 1.74 8.38 12.26
C PHE A 176 1.29 9.03 13.57
N GLY A 177 0.47 8.33 14.34
CA GLY A 177 -0.03 8.84 15.62
C GLY A 177 -0.84 7.78 16.34
N HIS A 178 -1.35 8.10 17.52
CA HIS A 178 -2.18 7.16 18.25
C HIS A 178 -3.47 6.89 17.46
N ALA A 179 -3.98 5.66 17.49
CA ALA A 179 -5.17 5.28 16.72
C ALA A 179 -6.38 6.20 16.96
N ARG A 180 -6.51 6.69 18.20
CA ARG A 180 -7.57 7.60 18.67
C ARG A 180 -7.38 9.06 18.26
N ASP A 181 -6.18 9.48 17.87
CA ASP A 181 -5.91 10.88 17.54
C ASP A 181 -6.61 11.28 16.24
N PRO A 182 -7.05 12.53 16.04
CA PRO A 182 -7.53 12.96 14.73
C PRO A 182 -6.39 12.95 13.69
N LEU A 183 -6.73 12.87 12.41
CA LEU A 183 -5.74 12.84 11.32
C LEU A 183 -4.84 14.09 11.27
N GLU A 184 -5.36 15.22 11.74
CA GLU A 184 -4.65 16.49 11.81
C GLU A 184 -3.51 16.49 12.85
N ASN A 185 -3.59 15.60 13.84
CA ASN A 185 -2.60 15.50 14.91
C ASN A 185 -1.52 14.45 14.62
N LEU A 186 -1.52 13.86 13.42
CA LEU A 186 -0.50 12.88 13.04
C LEU A 186 0.86 13.57 12.90
N ILE A 187 1.88 12.88 13.40
CA ILE A 187 3.25 13.34 13.40
C ILE A 187 3.91 12.91 12.10
N GLN A 188 4.53 13.85 11.40
CA GLN A 188 5.27 13.59 10.18
C GLN A 188 6.71 13.15 10.50
N VAL A 189 7.16 12.10 9.82
CA VAL A 189 8.52 11.56 9.99
C VAL A 189 9.21 11.35 8.68
N ARG A 190 10.54 11.52 8.71
CA ARG A 190 11.45 11.10 7.66
C ARG A 190 12.23 9.89 8.15
N ILE A 191 12.17 8.83 7.37
CA ILE A 191 12.88 7.58 7.63
C ILE A 191 13.91 7.40 6.52
N THR A 192 15.17 7.24 6.92
CA THR A 192 16.29 6.94 6.04
C THR A 192 16.94 5.63 6.46
N PRO A 193 17.81 5.03 5.63
CA PRO A 193 18.59 3.85 6.04
C PRO A 193 19.50 4.09 7.25
N GLU A 194 19.79 5.35 7.58
CA GLU A 194 20.75 5.73 8.63
C GLU A 194 20.05 6.06 9.95
N ASN A 195 18.89 6.73 9.88
CA ASN A 195 18.12 7.16 11.04
C ASN A 195 16.65 7.46 10.71
N ALA A 196 15.85 7.68 11.75
CA ALA A 196 14.50 8.23 11.65
C ALA A 196 14.43 9.56 12.41
N THR A 197 13.70 10.54 11.87
CA THR A 197 13.58 11.89 12.46
C THR A 197 12.16 12.44 12.34
N PHE A 198 11.74 13.24 13.30
CA PHE A 198 10.50 14.02 13.24
C PHE A 198 10.75 15.29 12.41
N VAL A 199 9.96 15.53 11.37
CA VAL A 199 10.24 16.61 10.43
C VAL A 199 8.99 17.39 10.06
N ASP A 200 9.18 18.68 9.82
CA ASP A 200 8.27 19.50 9.04
C ASP A 200 8.85 19.67 7.64
N ILE A 201 8.07 19.34 6.61
CA ILE A 201 8.52 19.37 5.22
C ILE A 201 7.95 20.57 4.49
N LYS A 202 8.82 21.25 3.74
CA LYS A 202 8.45 22.33 2.82
C LYS A 202 9.10 22.10 1.46
N GLU A 203 8.43 22.56 0.42
CA GLU A 203 9.01 22.64 -0.91
C GLU A 203 9.78 23.96 -1.05
N LEU A 204 11.05 23.88 -1.45
CA LEU A 204 11.86 25.04 -1.79
C LEU A 204 11.65 25.38 -3.27
N CYS A 205 11.63 26.68 -3.58
CA CYS A 205 11.66 27.14 -4.96
C CYS A 205 12.99 26.74 -5.60
N SER A 206 12.92 26.00 -6.71
CA SER A 206 14.05 25.71 -7.58
C SER A 206 13.97 26.55 -8.85
N ASP A 207 15.12 26.95 -9.39
CA ASP A 207 15.19 27.60 -10.70
C ASP A 207 14.85 26.62 -11.85
N ASP A 208 14.94 25.31 -11.59
CA ASP A 208 14.49 24.26 -12.52
C ASP A 208 13.06 23.82 -12.16
N LEU A 209 12.11 24.13 -13.06
CA LEU A 209 10.70 23.76 -12.94
C LEU A 209 10.46 22.24 -12.86
N ASN A 210 11.45 21.41 -13.22
CA ASN A 210 11.34 19.95 -13.18
C ASN A 210 11.90 19.33 -11.90
N VAL A 211 12.53 20.13 -11.01
CA VAL A 211 13.20 19.62 -9.82
C VAL A 211 12.48 20.09 -8.57
N PHE A 212 11.78 19.15 -7.92
CA PHE A 212 11.24 19.36 -6.59
C PHE A 212 12.36 19.23 -5.56
N VAL A 213 12.64 20.31 -4.83
CA VAL A 213 13.60 20.31 -3.72
C VAL A 213 12.82 20.38 -2.42
N LEU A 214 12.91 19.32 -1.61
CA LEU A 214 12.28 19.29 -0.30
C LEU A 214 13.28 19.68 0.79
N GLU A 215 12.86 20.60 1.64
CA GLU A 215 13.54 20.93 2.89
C GLU A 215 12.90 20.15 4.05
N TYR A 216 13.74 19.52 4.85
CA TYR A 216 13.34 18.75 6.03
C TYR A 216 13.78 19.50 7.28
N THR A 217 12.89 20.27 7.89
CA THR A 217 13.18 20.97 9.14
C THR A 217 12.95 20.02 10.30
N LEU A 218 13.96 19.78 11.14
CA LEU A 218 13.83 18.96 12.34
C LEU A 218 12.89 19.65 13.33
N THR A 219 11.92 18.91 13.87
CA THR A 219 11.05 19.42 14.94
C THR A 219 11.73 19.31 16.31
N TRP A 220 11.19 20.02 17.29
CA TRP A 220 11.64 19.99 18.69
C TRP A 220 11.58 18.60 19.35
N ARG A 221 10.88 17.64 18.74
CA ARG A 221 10.76 16.26 19.25
C ARG A 221 12.04 15.44 19.07
N ASN A 222 12.97 15.88 18.22
CA ASN A 222 14.27 15.22 18.04
C ASN A 222 15.24 15.60 19.16
N ILE A 223 14.97 15.11 20.36
CA ILE A 223 15.85 15.32 21.52
C ILE A 223 17.07 14.39 21.42
N ASP A 224 16.86 13.16 20.94
CA ASP A 224 17.87 12.12 20.77
C ASP A 224 18.06 11.74 19.30
N ASN A 225 19.07 10.91 19.03
CA ASN A 225 19.28 10.30 17.73
C ASN A 225 18.57 8.94 17.65
N TYR A 226 17.60 8.80 16.73
CA TYR A 226 16.85 7.56 16.54
C TYR A 226 17.39 6.76 15.36
N ASN A 227 18.03 5.61 15.66
CA ASN A 227 18.62 4.73 14.64
C ASN A 227 17.60 4.17 13.65
N ASP A 228 16.35 3.96 14.07
CA ASP A 228 15.31 3.41 13.23
C ASP A 228 13.91 3.91 13.61
N PHE A 229 12.92 3.50 12.83
CA PHE A 229 11.53 3.93 13.04
C PHE A 229 10.94 3.35 14.34
N HIS A 230 11.34 2.15 14.75
CA HIS A 230 10.88 1.57 16.02
C HIS A 230 11.35 2.41 17.22
N HIS A 231 12.62 2.78 17.25
CA HIS A 231 13.19 3.61 18.31
C HIS A 231 12.53 5.00 18.35
N LEU A 232 12.25 5.59 17.18
CA LEU A 232 11.50 6.85 17.09
C LEU A 232 10.07 6.71 17.62
N ILE A 233 9.38 5.60 17.36
CA ILE A 233 8.05 5.35 17.91
C ILE A 233 8.11 5.24 19.44
N MET A 234 9.11 4.53 19.98
CA MET A 234 9.28 4.39 21.43
C MET A 234 9.55 5.72 22.14
N SER A 235 10.23 6.66 21.49
CA SER A 235 10.45 7.99 22.05
C SER A 235 9.19 8.86 22.02
N ALA A 236 8.34 8.71 21.00
CA ALA A 236 7.05 9.41 20.94
C ALA A 236 6.00 8.82 21.90
N PHE A 237 6.00 7.51 22.08
CA PHE A 237 4.98 6.78 22.84
C PHE A 237 5.64 5.82 23.83
N LEU A 238 5.72 6.23 25.10
CA LEU A 238 6.34 5.43 26.18
C LEU A 238 5.67 4.05 26.35
N SER A 239 4.37 3.95 26.09
CA SER A 239 3.61 2.69 26.18
C SER A 239 3.73 1.79 24.95
N ALA A 240 4.45 2.21 23.90
CA ALA A 240 4.57 1.46 22.65
C ALA A 240 5.19 0.07 22.83
N MET A 241 6.12 -0.07 23.78
CA MET A 241 6.74 -1.37 24.04
C MET A 241 5.77 -2.36 24.65
N ASP A 242 4.92 -1.93 25.57
CA ASP A 242 3.99 -2.82 26.26
C ASP A 242 2.81 -3.20 25.37
N ASN A 243 2.38 -2.26 24.53
CA ASN A 243 1.23 -2.35 23.62
C ASN A 243 1.58 -2.86 22.21
N ARG A 244 2.81 -3.32 21.98
CA ARG A 244 3.21 -3.92 20.70
C ARG A 244 2.36 -5.15 20.37
N CYS A 245 2.18 -5.41 19.08
CA CYS A 245 1.51 -6.62 18.59
C CYS A 245 2.29 -7.86 19.05
N ARG A 246 1.65 -8.68 19.89
CA ARG A 246 2.21 -9.94 20.40
C ARG A 246 1.77 -11.15 19.59
N ASP A 247 0.73 -11.02 18.78
CA ASP A 247 0.26 -12.11 17.93
C ASP A 247 1.20 -12.27 16.72
N PRO A 248 1.94 -13.39 16.62
CA PRO A 248 2.89 -13.61 15.55
C PRO A 248 2.19 -13.79 14.19
N LYS A 249 0.97 -14.34 14.15
CA LYS A 249 0.24 -14.56 12.90
C LYS A 249 -0.24 -13.23 12.33
N LEU A 250 -0.81 -12.37 13.17
CA LEU A 250 -1.22 -11.02 12.75
C LEU A 250 -0.02 -10.23 12.23
N LEU A 251 1.09 -10.22 12.97
CA LEU A 251 2.32 -9.53 12.57
C LEU A 251 2.80 -9.99 11.19
N VAL A 252 2.86 -11.31 10.98
CA VAL A 252 3.27 -11.90 9.69
C VAL A 252 2.30 -11.51 8.58
N ASN A 253 0.98 -11.54 8.83
CA ASN A 253 -0.03 -11.20 7.82
C ASN A 253 0.06 -9.74 7.39
N VAL A 254 0.13 -8.80 8.34
CA VAL A 254 0.29 -7.36 8.07
C VAL A 254 1.58 -7.11 7.30
N LYS A 255 2.70 -7.68 7.78
CA LYS A 255 4.01 -7.53 7.14
C LYS A 255 4.00 -8.05 5.70
N ASN A 256 3.49 -9.27 5.48
CA ASN A 256 3.49 -9.89 4.15
C ASN A 256 2.63 -9.09 3.16
N LEU A 257 1.48 -8.57 3.59
CA LEU A 257 0.65 -7.72 2.73
C LEU A 257 1.39 -6.44 2.32
N LEU A 258 1.99 -5.74 3.28
CA LEU A 258 2.73 -4.49 3.01
C LEU A 258 3.97 -4.73 2.13
N TYR A 259 4.66 -5.85 2.31
CA TYR A 259 5.83 -6.23 1.51
C TYR A 259 5.49 -6.41 0.03
N GLU A 260 4.27 -6.88 -0.27
CA GLU A 260 3.83 -7.18 -1.64
C GLU A 260 3.18 -5.96 -2.32
N VAL A 261 2.44 -5.16 -1.56
CA VAL A 261 1.82 -3.92 -2.06
C VAL A 261 2.87 -2.81 -2.21
N ARG A 262 3.84 -2.72 -1.31
CA ARG A 262 4.88 -1.68 -1.23
C ARG A 262 4.32 -0.25 -1.32
N PRO A 263 3.38 0.15 -0.45
CA PRO A 263 2.74 1.46 -0.54
C PRO A 263 3.71 2.64 -0.49
N LEU A 264 4.80 2.60 0.28
CA LEU A 264 5.79 3.69 0.34
C LEU A 264 6.55 3.91 -0.98
N SER A 265 6.71 2.87 -1.81
CA SER A 265 7.38 2.99 -3.11
C SER A 265 6.46 3.45 -4.22
N TYR A 266 5.17 3.13 -4.11
CA TYR A 266 4.20 3.28 -5.18
C TYR A 266 3.06 4.24 -4.83
N SER A 267 3.27 5.16 -3.89
CA SER A 267 2.34 6.24 -3.51
C SER A 267 2.99 7.62 -3.48
#